data_AF-A0A933H998-F1
#
_entry.id   AF-A0A933H998-F1
#
_cell.length_a   1.000
_cell.length_b   1.000
_cell.length_c   1.000
_cell.angle_alpha   90.00
_cell.angle_beta   90.00
_cell.angle_gamma   90.00
#
_symmetry.space_group_name_H-M   'P 1'
#
loop_
_entity.id
_entity.type
_entity.pdbx_description
1 polymer ?
#
loop_
_entity_poly.entity_id
_entity_poly.type
_entity_poly.pdbx_seq_one_letter_code
_entity_poly.pdbx_strand_id
1 'polypeptide(L)'
;MKILIVLALMFPFSPAWPAEADHYTLEDAQVADITGHLNLFANQGMEQVIDELNASGPACDDSIESEQRLYEGLTTVFANHSKSQLIRDILEGKIERTVIPLKESVYGEWTIWNGFLLGRKKAADSPLALSPLVRVGDIIIGADKIEHMFGMGFAYFKKHYLEGKKLVPVLKLGIFKEKTFLGGNIFATGVFSYADLAANFNGMRFWNHFLQKSDDILGSQHNLGPYVVCRKGQWEKNPERPLDFRNYIDPAMQESVNCSKFATHSGARKFKEHLATLQEQNPDRAFTCPVSVELLEQTARKYEVVMPDDRRGRRIDHWIINREGNEKVSYFNEF
;
A
#
# COMPACT_ATOMS: atom_id res chain seq x y z
N MET A 1 -6.19 46.38 -14.26
CA MET A 1 -5.17 45.32 -14.15
C MET A 1 -5.59 44.41 -13.00
N LYS A 2 -6.25 43.27 -13.31
CA LYS A 2 -6.75 42.33 -12.30
C LYS A 2 -5.63 41.35 -11.96
N ILE A 3 -5.11 41.42 -10.74
CA ILE A 3 -4.15 40.43 -10.22
C ILE A 3 -4.95 39.19 -9.85
N LEU A 4 -4.80 38.12 -10.63
CA LEU A 4 -5.25 36.78 -10.26
C LEU A 4 -4.34 36.27 -9.14
N ILE A 5 -4.86 36.22 -7.92
CA ILE A 5 -4.28 35.41 -6.85
C ILE A 5 -4.70 33.97 -7.13
N VAL A 6 -3.79 33.18 -7.69
CA VAL A 6 -3.91 31.72 -7.74
C VAL A 6 -3.69 31.22 -6.32
N LEU A 7 -4.78 30.99 -5.58
CA LEU A 7 -4.74 30.19 -4.37
C LEU A 7 -4.38 28.76 -4.78
N ALA A 8 -3.11 28.40 -4.60
CA ALA A 8 -2.68 27.02 -4.58
C ALA A 8 -3.35 26.33 -3.39
N LEU A 9 -4.45 25.63 -3.64
CA LEU A 9 -5.01 24.62 -2.74
C LEU A 9 -3.99 23.48 -2.59
N MET A 10 -2.97 23.70 -1.78
CA MET A 10 -2.17 22.61 -1.21
C MET A 10 -3.06 21.92 -0.17
N PHE A 11 -3.83 20.94 -0.63
CA PHE A 11 -4.43 19.98 0.29
C PHE A 11 -3.31 19.31 1.09
N PRO A 12 -3.37 19.33 2.43
CA PRO A 12 -2.39 18.66 3.28
C PRO A 12 -2.63 17.16 3.19
N PHE A 13 -2.12 16.53 2.14
CA PHE A 13 -1.90 15.09 2.16
C PHE A 13 -0.71 14.85 3.09
N SER A 14 -0.97 14.32 4.29
CA SER A 14 0.09 13.82 5.16
C SER A 14 0.91 12.79 4.35
N PRO A 15 2.21 13.02 4.09
CA PRO A 15 3.03 12.10 3.32
C PRO A 15 3.10 10.78 4.10
N ALA A 16 2.82 9.62 3.48
CA ALA A 16 2.88 8.29 4.11
C ALA A 16 4.25 8.02 4.78
N TRP A 17 4.31 7.13 5.78
CA TRP A 17 5.57 6.83 6.47
C TRP A 17 6.49 6.14 5.46
N PRO A 18 7.62 6.74 5.06
CA PRO A 18 8.57 6.05 4.20
C PRO A 18 9.35 5.06 5.07
N ALA A 19 8.75 3.90 5.34
CA ALA A 19 9.37 2.79 6.06
C ALA A 19 9.39 1.59 5.13
N GLU A 20 10.59 1.06 4.90
CA GLU A 20 10.77 -0.15 4.11
C GLU A 20 10.52 -1.39 4.95
N ALA A 21 10.09 -2.46 4.31
CA ALA A 21 9.94 -3.77 4.94
C ALA A 21 11.10 -4.69 4.52
N ASP A 22 11.49 -5.60 5.41
CA ASP A 22 12.48 -6.64 5.07
C ASP A 22 11.79 -8.01 4.99
N HIS A 23 11.43 -8.41 3.77
CA HIS A 23 10.82 -9.71 3.49
C HIS A 23 11.84 -10.86 3.28
N TYR A 24 13.12 -10.64 3.59
CA TYR A 24 14.20 -11.57 3.26
C TYR A 24 14.84 -12.19 4.49
N THR A 25 14.97 -11.45 5.58
CA THR A 25 15.75 -11.94 6.73
C THR A 25 15.06 -13.11 7.45
N LEU A 26 13.77 -13.02 7.73
CA LEU A 26 13.05 -14.02 8.52
C LEU A 26 12.33 -15.05 7.65
N GLU A 27 12.15 -16.26 8.17
CA GLU A 27 11.26 -17.24 7.58
C GLU A 27 9.81 -16.85 7.82
N ASP A 28 8.94 -17.20 6.87
CA ASP A 28 7.53 -16.83 6.91
C ASP A 28 6.90 -17.23 8.24
N ALA A 29 7.13 -18.47 8.70
CA ALA A 29 6.57 -19.04 9.93
C ALA A 29 6.85 -18.22 11.21
N GLN A 30 7.82 -17.32 11.18
CA GLN A 30 8.20 -16.44 12.29
C GLN A 30 7.42 -15.11 12.30
N VAL A 31 6.62 -14.84 11.26
CA VAL A 31 5.86 -13.59 11.13
C VAL A 31 4.47 -13.73 11.75
N ALA A 32 4.15 -12.81 12.66
CA ALA A 32 2.88 -12.76 13.37
C ALA A 32 1.67 -12.58 12.43
N ASP A 33 0.62 -13.38 12.64
CA ASP A 33 -0.62 -13.30 11.88
C ASP A 33 -1.62 -12.34 12.55
N ILE A 34 -2.00 -11.30 11.82
CA ILE A 34 -2.95 -10.29 12.30
C ILE A 34 -4.30 -10.35 11.58
N THR A 35 -4.55 -11.36 10.74
CA THR A 35 -5.74 -11.46 9.88
C THR A 35 -7.03 -11.22 10.65
N GLY A 36 -7.18 -11.92 11.79
CA GLY A 36 -8.35 -11.78 12.66
C GLY A 36 -8.49 -10.37 13.23
N HIS A 37 -7.41 -9.80 13.77
CA HIS A 37 -7.39 -8.45 14.32
C HIS A 37 -7.70 -7.38 13.27
N LEU A 38 -7.11 -7.50 12.07
CA LEU A 38 -7.29 -6.57 10.96
C LEU A 38 -8.74 -6.57 10.45
N ASN A 39 -9.31 -7.76 10.21
CA ASN A 39 -10.70 -7.90 9.76
C ASN A 39 -11.69 -7.43 10.84
N LEU A 40 -11.43 -7.76 12.11
CA LEU A 40 -12.27 -7.32 13.22
C LEU A 40 -12.28 -5.79 13.34
N PHE A 41 -11.09 -5.17 13.38
CA PHE A 41 -10.93 -3.71 13.45
C PHE A 41 -11.72 -3.00 12.34
N ALA A 42 -11.58 -3.47 11.11
CA ALA A 42 -12.22 -2.83 9.96
C ALA A 42 -13.74 -2.97 9.96
N ASN A 43 -14.27 -4.16 10.28
CA ASN A 43 -15.72 -4.37 10.34
C ASN A 43 -16.37 -3.60 11.50
N GLN A 44 -15.70 -3.54 12.67
CA GLN A 44 -16.19 -2.76 13.81
C GLN A 44 -16.10 -1.26 13.57
N GLY A 45 -14.98 -0.78 13.03
CA GLY A 45 -14.83 0.64 12.70
C GLY A 45 -15.84 1.10 11.64
N MET A 46 -16.09 0.28 10.62
CA MET A 46 -17.15 0.54 9.63
C MET A 46 -18.53 0.62 10.30
N GLU A 47 -18.85 -0.30 11.21
CA GLU A 47 -20.11 -0.28 11.96
C GLU A 47 -20.26 0.98 12.81
N GLN A 48 -19.21 1.38 13.52
CA GLN A 48 -19.21 2.60 14.31
C GLN A 48 -19.49 3.84 13.45
N VAL A 49 -18.85 3.97 12.29
CA VAL A 49 -19.09 5.08 11.36
C VAL A 49 -20.55 5.09 10.87
N ILE A 50 -21.10 3.92 10.56
CA ILE A 50 -22.50 3.78 10.13
C ILE A 50 -23.44 4.24 11.25
N ASP A 51 -23.21 3.79 12.48
CA ASP A 51 -24.03 4.15 13.65
C ASP A 51 -23.98 5.66 13.92
N GLU A 52 -22.79 6.26 13.85
CA GLU A 52 -22.59 7.71 14.01
C GLU A 52 -23.34 8.52 12.95
N LEU A 53 -23.29 8.10 11.68
CA LEU A 53 -24.01 8.77 10.58
C LEU A 53 -25.53 8.65 10.74
N ASN A 54 -26.03 7.50 11.19
CA ASN A 54 -27.46 7.22 11.37
C ASN A 54 -28.08 7.87 12.62
N ALA A 55 -27.27 8.38 13.56
CA ALA A 55 -27.74 8.85 14.86
C ALA A 55 -28.71 10.05 14.82
N SER A 56 -28.71 10.85 13.73
CA SER A 56 -29.45 12.12 13.65
C SER A 56 -30.63 12.11 12.66
N GLY A 57 -31.09 10.95 12.20
CA GLY A 57 -32.18 10.81 11.23
C GLY A 57 -31.71 10.24 9.89
N PRO A 58 -32.37 10.56 8.75
CA PRO A 58 -31.94 10.08 7.44
C PRO A 58 -30.48 10.43 7.16
N ALA A 59 -29.65 9.41 7.03
CA ALA A 59 -28.21 9.53 6.86
C ALA A 59 -27.76 9.29 5.43
N CYS A 60 -28.58 8.57 4.65
CA CYS A 60 -28.25 8.20 3.29
C CYS A 60 -29.33 8.49 2.26
N ASP A 61 -28.89 8.81 1.05
CA ASP A 61 -29.67 8.93 -0.18
C ASP A 61 -28.73 8.78 -1.39
N ASP A 62 -29.23 8.96 -2.61
CA ASP A 62 -28.44 8.84 -3.85
C ASP A 62 -27.57 10.07 -4.15
N SER A 63 -27.49 11.05 -3.24
CA SER A 63 -26.72 12.27 -3.44
C SER A 63 -25.21 12.07 -3.29
N ILE A 64 -24.44 12.95 -3.93
CA ILE A 64 -22.98 12.99 -3.78
C ILE A 64 -22.60 13.39 -2.35
N GLU A 65 -23.40 14.25 -1.72
CA GLU A 65 -23.20 14.72 -0.35
C GLU A 65 -23.33 13.58 0.66
N SER A 66 -24.28 12.65 0.44
CA SER A 66 -24.40 11.45 1.27
C SER A 66 -23.20 10.52 1.13
N GLU A 67 -22.76 10.26 -0.11
CA GLU A 67 -21.57 9.47 -0.40
C GLU A 67 -20.29 10.09 0.20
N GLN A 68 -20.13 11.40 0.09
CA GLN A 68 -18.99 12.12 0.67
C GLN A 68 -18.94 12.00 2.19
N ARG A 69 -20.08 12.18 2.89
CA ARG A 69 -20.14 12.01 4.35
C ARG A 69 -19.76 10.61 4.79
N LEU A 70 -20.20 9.58 4.06
CA LEU A 70 -19.80 8.20 4.33
C LEU A 70 -18.29 8.04 4.21
N TYR A 71 -17.69 8.45 3.10
CA TYR A 71 -16.25 8.33 2.90
C TYR A 71 -15.44 9.16 3.90
N GLU A 72 -15.87 10.37 4.25
CA GLU A 72 -15.25 11.19 5.30
C GLU A 72 -15.24 10.44 6.64
N GLY A 73 -16.38 9.86 7.05
CA GLY A 73 -16.47 9.01 8.23
C GLY A 73 -15.53 7.81 8.17
N LEU A 74 -15.55 7.06 7.06
CA LEU A 74 -14.69 5.88 6.88
C LEU A 74 -13.19 6.22 6.92
N THR A 75 -12.78 7.40 6.43
CA THR A 75 -11.37 7.83 6.51
C THR A 75 -10.90 8.13 7.93
N THR A 76 -11.79 8.23 8.92
CA THR A 76 -11.39 8.30 10.34
C THR A 76 -10.88 6.95 10.86
N VAL A 77 -11.43 5.85 10.35
CA VAL A 77 -11.05 4.47 10.68
C VAL A 77 -9.84 4.05 9.82
N PHE A 78 -9.99 4.21 8.50
CA PHE A 78 -8.99 3.87 7.48
C PHE A 78 -8.15 5.10 7.14
N ALA A 79 -7.57 5.71 8.16
CA ALA A 79 -6.65 6.83 7.98
C ALA A 79 -5.23 6.34 7.62
N ASN A 80 -4.38 7.27 7.17
CA ASN A 80 -2.94 7.02 7.14
C ASN A 80 -2.32 7.26 8.52
N HIS A 81 -1.08 6.78 8.71
CA HIS A 81 -0.19 7.20 9.79
C HIS A 81 -0.70 7.00 11.21
N SER A 82 -0.08 7.76 12.13
CA SER A 82 -0.53 8.04 13.49
C SER A 82 -1.96 8.58 13.61
N LYS A 83 -2.78 8.67 12.55
CA LYS A 83 -4.22 8.94 12.67
C LYS A 83 -5.03 7.65 12.68
N SER A 84 -4.57 6.57 12.04
CA SER A 84 -5.21 5.27 12.16
C SER A 84 -4.86 4.61 13.49
N GLN A 85 -5.88 4.24 14.26
CA GLN A 85 -5.71 3.51 15.53
C GLN A 85 -5.04 2.15 15.28
N LEU A 86 -5.44 1.43 14.22
CA LEU A 86 -4.84 0.17 13.83
C LEU A 86 -3.33 0.29 13.56
N ILE A 87 -2.92 1.26 12.74
CA ILE A 87 -1.49 1.45 12.43
C ILE A 87 -0.71 1.82 13.70
N ARG A 88 -1.26 2.69 14.57
CA ARG A 88 -0.64 2.99 15.87
C ARG A 88 -0.50 1.74 16.74
N ASP A 89 -1.55 0.93 16.84
CA ASP A 89 -1.54 -0.26 17.69
C ASP A 89 -0.56 -1.33 17.18
N ILE A 90 -0.39 -1.45 15.87
CA ILE A 90 0.70 -2.24 15.29
C ILE A 90 2.05 -1.60 15.67
N LEU A 91 2.30 -0.33 15.38
CA LEU A 91 3.62 0.29 15.63
C LEU A 91 4.02 0.31 17.12
N GLU A 92 3.05 0.43 18.03
CA GLU A 92 3.24 0.39 19.48
C GLU A 92 3.34 -1.04 20.04
N GLY A 93 3.05 -2.07 19.24
CA GLY A 93 3.08 -3.48 19.65
C GLY A 93 1.91 -3.91 20.52
N LYS A 94 0.77 -3.22 20.45
CA LYS A 94 -0.50 -3.65 21.05
C LYS A 94 -1.18 -4.73 20.22
N ILE A 95 -0.92 -4.74 18.92
CA ILE A 95 -1.23 -5.85 18.01
C ILE A 95 0.08 -6.59 17.74
N GLU A 96 0.00 -7.91 17.64
CA GLU A 96 1.15 -8.76 17.32
C GLU A 96 1.80 -8.32 16.01
N ARG A 97 3.13 -8.34 15.98
CA ARG A 97 3.94 -7.93 14.84
C ARG A 97 5.33 -8.53 14.96
N THR A 98 6.04 -8.55 13.84
CA THR A 98 7.43 -8.99 13.80
C THR A 98 8.31 -7.80 13.42
N VAL A 99 9.33 -7.52 14.23
CA VAL A 99 10.26 -6.40 14.01
C VAL A 99 11.64 -6.96 13.75
N ILE A 100 12.29 -6.48 12.69
CA ILE A 100 13.68 -6.79 12.36
C ILE A 100 14.50 -5.53 12.66
N PRO A 101 15.47 -5.56 13.59
CA PRO A 101 16.38 -4.45 13.80
C PRO A 101 17.13 -4.10 12.51
N LEU A 102 17.33 -2.81 12.24
CA LEU A 102 17.94 -2.37 10.97
C LEU A 102 19.29 -3.06 10.69
N LYS A 103 20.15 -3.23 11.71
CA LYS A 103 21.47 -3.86 11.57
C LYS A 103 21.42 -5.35 11.22
N GLU A 104 20.31 -6.02 11.53
CA GLU A 104 20.09 -7.44 11.25
C GLU A 104 19.36 -7.65 9.92
N SER A 105 18.87 -6.57 9.30
CA SER A 105 18.09 -6.61 8.07
C SER A 105 18.95 -6.63 6.81
N VAL A 106 18.30 -6.89 5.67
CA VAL A 106 18.88 -6.70 4.32
C VAL A 106 19.41 -5.29 4.05
N TYR A 107 19.00 -4.31 4.87
CA TYR A 107 19.46 -2.93 4.84
C TYR A 107 20.54 -2.61 5.89
N GLY A 108 21.14 -3.60 6.56
CA GLY A 108 22.07 -3.38 7.68
C GLY A 108 23.28 -2.49 7.36
N GLU A 109 23.70 -2.45 6.11
CA GLU A 109 24.82 -1.64 5.61
C GLU A 109 24.39 -0.32 4.95
N TRP A 110 23.13 0.12 5.12
CA TRP A 110 22.66 1.38 4.55
C TRP A 110 23.41 2.57 5.15
N THR A 111 23.85 3.48 4.28
CA THR A 111 24.39 4.78 4.69
C THR A 111 23.50 5.90 4.18
N ILE A 112 23.72 7.12 4.68
CA ILE A 112 22.99 8.32 4.21
C ILE A 112 23.08 8.56 2.69
N TRP A 113 24.06 7.94 2.02
CA TRP A 113 24.25 8.01 0.57
C TRP A 113 23.44 6.96 -0.20
N ASN A 114 22.88 5.98 0.49
CA ASN A 114 21.96 5.00 -0.07
C ASN A 114 20.50 5.41 0.21
N GLY A 115 20.27 5.99 1.38
CA GLY A 115 19.01 6.61 1.81
C GLY A 115 19.21 7.35 3.12
N PHE A 116 18.89 8.63 3.17
CA PHE A 116 19.17 9.49 4.31
C PHE A 116 18.39 9.08 5.58
N LEU A 117 17.10 8.74 5.44
CA LEU A 117 16.26 8.39 6.59
C LEU A 117 16.66 7.05 7.20
N LEU A 118 17.02 6.08 6.37
CA LEU A 118 17.41 4.73 6.80
C LEU A 118 18.88 4.67 7.23
N GLY A 119 19.77 5.41 6.56
CA GLY A 119 21.21 5.37 6.80
C GLY A 119 21.73 6.30 7.89
N ARG A 120 20.85 7.05 8.59
CA ARG A 120 21.25 7.91 9.72
C ARG A 120 21.40 7.08 10.99
N LYS A 121 22.34 7.45 11.87
CA LYS A 121 22.60 6.73 13.14
C LYS A 121 21.34 6.47 13.98
N LYS A 122 20.44 7.45 14.08
CA LYS A 122 19.17 7.31 14.82
C LYS A 122 18.26 6.19 14.30
N ALA A 123 18.35 5.84 13.02
CA ALA A 123 17.59 4.72 12.48
C ALA A 123 18.17 3.39 12.96
N ALA A 124 19.50 3.26 13.03
CA ALA A 124 20.15 2.04 13.52
C ALA A 124 19.80 1.69 14.98
N ASP A 125 19.42 2.68 15.79
CA ASP A 125 19.02 2.50 17.19
C ASP A 125 17.49 2.41 17.37
N SER A 126 16.70 2.54 16.29
CA SER A 126 15.25 2.52 16.35
C SER A 126 14.69 1.15 15.94
N PRO A 127 13.83 0.53 16.77
CA PRO A 127 13.13 -0.70 16.37
C PRO A 127 12.09 -0.47 15.27
N LEU A 128 11.77 0.78 14.93
CA LEU A 128 10.82 1.15 13.87
C LEU A 128 11.50 1.84 12.69
N ALA A 129 12.81 1.61 12.52
CA ALA A 129 13.52 2.07 11.34
C ALA A 129 13.02 1.40 10.06
N LEU A 130 12.61 0.13 10.20
CA LEU A 130 11.88 -0.63 9.20
C LEU A 130 10.43 -0.79 9.64
N SER A 131 9.57 -0.95 8.65
CA SER A 131 8.17 -1.29 8.84
C SER A 131 8.06 -2.68 9.47
N PRO A 132 7.28 -2.85 10.55
CA PRO A 132 7.04 -4.17 11.11
C PRO A 132 6.38 -5.08 10.09
N LEU A 133 6.80 -6.34 10.05
CA LEU A 133 6.15 -7.36 9.26
C LEU A 133 4.92 -7.90 9.98
N VAL A 134 3.88 -8.14 9.19
CA VAL A 134 2.65 -8.78 9.63
C VAL A 134 2.19 -9.74 8.54
N ARG A 135 1.54 -10.82 8.94
CA ARG A 135 0.93 -11.79 8.03
C ARG A 135 -0.58 -11.57 7.98
N VAL A 136 -1.14 -11.62 6.77
CA VAL A 136 -2.58 -11.61 6.51
C VAL A 136 -2.92 -12.76 5.56
N GLY A 137 -3.62 -13.77 6.08
CA GLY A 137 -3.78 -15.06 5.42
C GLY A 137 -2.41 -15.71 5.20
N ASP A 138 -2.11 -16.02 3.94
CA ASP A 138 -0.83 -16.63 3.55
C ASP A 138 0.22 -15.61 3.09
N ILE A 139 -0.09 -14.31 3.18
CA ILE A 139 0.74 -13.24 2.62
C ILE A 139 1.37 -12.43 3.75
N ILE A 140 2.68 -12.20 3.67
CA ILE A 140 3.41 -11.33 4.59
C ILE A 140 3.56 -9.95 3.97
N ILE A 141 3.30 -8.88 4.70
CA ILE A 141 3.50 -7.52 4.22
C ILE A 141 4.17 -6.68 5.31
N GLY A 142 4.82 -5.60 4.92
CA GLY A 142 5.09 -4.53 5.87
C GLY A 142 3.79 -3.85 6.28
N ALA A 143 3.67 -3.45 7.54
CA ALA A 143 2.49 -2.76 8.05
C ALA A 143 2.22 -1.43 7.31
N ASP A 144 3.26 -0.79 6.80
CA ASP A 144 3.21 0.36 5.89
C ASP A 144 2.34 0.09 4.64
N LYS A 145 2.29 -1.14 4.14
CA LYS A 145 1.46 -1.48 2.97
C LYS A 145 -0.04 -1.32 3.27
N ILE A 146 -0.47 -1.56 4.51
CA ILE A 146 -1.84 -1.29 4.97
C ILE A 146 -2.09 0.23 4.97
N GLU A 147 -1.11 1.02 5.41
CA GLU A 147 -1.19 2.48 5.37
C GLU A 147 -1.31 3.01 3.93
N HIS A 148 -0.54 2.44 3.00
CA HIS A 148 -0.61 2.75 1.57
C HIS A 148 -1.99 2.43 0.99
N MET A 149 -2.56 1.27 1.33
CA MET A 149 -3.93 0.91 0.92
C MET A 149 -4.97 1.95 1.40
N PHE A 150 -4.86 2.39 2.66
CA PHE A 150 -5.79 3.34 3.25
C PHE A 150 -5.60 4.75 2.69
N GLY A 151 -4.42 5.34 2.84
CA GLY A 151 -4.17 6.73 2.47
C GLY A 151 -4.04 6.94 0.97
N MET A 152 -3.04 6.30 0.35
CA MET A 152 -2.74 6.49 -1.07
C MET A 152 -3.75 5.79 -1.97
N GLY A 153 -4.28 4.63 -1.54
CA GLY A 153 -5.42 3.98 -2.19
C GLY A 153 -6.68 4.83 -2.18
N PHE A 154 -7.01 5.53 -1.08
CA PHE A 154 -8.13 6.49 -1.07
C PHE A 154 -7.88 7.65 -2.04
N ALA A 155 -6.64 8.17 -2.09
CA ALA A 155 -6.28 9.22 -3.02
C ALA A 155 -6.43 8.78 -4.48
N TYR A 156 -6.12 7.52 -4.80
CA TYR A 156 -6.36 6.94 -6.12
C TYR A 156 -7.85 6.82 -6.41
N PHE A 157 -8.61 6.27 -5.46
CA PHE A 157 -10.06 6.09 -5.55
C PHE A 157 -10.77 7.43 -5.81
N LYS A 158 -10.49 8.43 -4.99
CA LYS A 158 -11.06 9.78 -5.15
C LYS A 158 -10.76 10.35 -6.53
N LYS A 159 -9.51 10.26 -7.00
CA LYS A 159 -9.14 10.80 -8.31
C LYS A 159 -9.82 10.06 -9.45
N HIS A 160 -9.86 8.73 -9.40
CA HIS A 160 -10.38 7.93 -10.49
C HIS A 160 -11.91 7.90 -10.51
N TYR A 161 -12.53 7.48 -9.41
CA TYR A 161 -13.98 7.22 -9.34
C TYR A 161 -14.78 8.48 -8.99
N LEU A 162 -14.31 9.33 -8.08
CA LEU A 162 -15.08 10.53 -7.67
C LEU A 162 -14.81 11.75 -8.57
N GLU A 163 -13.56 11.95 -9.00
CA GLU A 163 -13.17 13.07 -9.87
C GLU A 163 -13.16 12.70 -11.37
N GLY A 164 -13.43 11.44 -11.72
CA GLY A 164 -13.50 10.97 -13.10
C GLY A 164 -12.18 11.00 -13.87
N LYS A 165 -11.03 11.03 -13.19
CA LYS A 165 -9.72 11.04 -13.87
C LYS A 165 -9.41 9.66 -14.43
N LYS A 166 -8.79 9.63 -15.62
CA LYS A 166 -8.28 8.41 -16.23
C LYS A 166 -7.25 7.72 -15.32
N LEU A 167 -7.22 6.40 -15.34
CA LEU A 167 -6.37 5.60 -14.45
C LEU A 167 -4.87 5.85 -14.66
N VAL A 168 -4.42 5.93 -15.91
CA VAL A 168 -2.98 6.11 -16.25
C VAL A 168 -2.37 7.35 -15.56
N PRO A 169 -2.96 8.56 -15.64
CA PRO A 169 -2.52 9.72 -14.85
C PRO A 169 -2.48 9.48 -13.34
N VAL A 170 -3.42 8.73 -12.78
CA VAL A 170 -3.49 8.43 -11.34
C VAL A 170 -2.31 7.54 -10.92
N LEU A 171 -2.05 6.46 -11.68
CA LEU A 171 -0.90 5.57 -11.44
C LEU A 171 0.43 6.31 -11.57
N LYS A 172 0.59 7.11 -12.63
CA LYS A 172 1.79 7.95 -12.84
C LYS A 172 2.06 8.91 -11.70
N LEU A 173 1.01 9.52 -11.15
CA LEU A 173 1.15 10.44 -10.02
C LEU A 173 1.66 9.72 -8.77
N GLY A 174 1.17 8.51 -8.48
CA GLY A 174 1.70 7.76 -7.33
C GLY A 174 3.10 7.24 -7.55
N ILE A 175 3.47 6.79 -8.75
CA ILE A 175 4.87 6.46 -9.10
C ILE A 175 5.76 7.68 -8.91
N PHE A 176 5.32 8.86 -9.37
CA PHE A 176 6.08 10.09 -9.19
C PHE A 176 6.27 10.40 -7.70
N LYS A 177 5.22 10.28 -6.88
CA LYS A 177 5.31 10.48 -5.44
C LYS A 177 6.27 9.48 -4.80
N GLU A 178 6.20 8.21 -5.18
CA GLU A 178 7.07 7.16 -4.68
C GLU A 178 8.54 7.48 -4.97
N LYS A 179 8.85 7.90 -6.20
CA LYS A 179 10.20 8.30 -6.58
C LYS A 179 10.75 9.55 -5.88
N THR A 180 9.90 10.45 -5.40
CA THR A 180 10.32 11.82 -5.03
C THR A 180 10.12 12.15 -3.56
N PHE A 181 8.96 11.84 -3.00
CA PHE A 181 8.55 12.27 -1.66
C PHE A 181 8.39 11.13 -0.66
N LEU A 182 8.22 9.88 -1.14
CA LEU A 182 8.13 8.68 -0.30
C LEU A 182 9.48 7.95 -0.34
N GLY A 183 9.54 6.63 -0.55
CA GLY A 183 10.74 5.84 -0.34
C GLY A 183 11.84 6.04 -1.39
N GLY A 184 11.46 6.12 -2.67
CA GLY A 184 12.37 5.99 -3.82
C GLY A 184 13.44 7.07 -4.00
N ASN A 185 13.45 8.13 -3.19
CA ASN A 185 14.44 9.20 -3.23
C ASN A 185 15.58 8.96 -2.22
N ILE A 186 16.81 9.32 -2.57
CA ILE A 186 17.98 9.27 -1.66
C ILE A 186 17.77 10.06 -0.37
N PHE A 187 16.96 11.12 -0.37
CA PHE A 187 16.66 11.90 0.84
C PHE A 187 15.65 11.20 1.78
N ALA A 188 15.02 10.12 1.31
CA ALA A 188 14.14 9.27 2.09
C ALA A 188 14.84 7.94 2.43
N THR A 189 14.22 6.79 2.14
CA THR A 189 14.81 5.46 2.34
C THR A 189 15.75 5.06 1.20
N GLY A 190 15.58 5.67 0.03
CA GLY A 190 16.32 5.35 -1.19
C GLY A 190 15.85 4.06 -1.87
N VAL A 191 14.67 3.56 -1.50
CA VAL A 191 14.09 2.31 -1.97
C VAL A 191 12.75 2.61 -2.63
N PHE A 192 12.64 2.27 -3.90
CA PHE A 192 11.43 2.40 -4.70
C PHE A 192 10.69 1.06 -4.67
N SER A 193 9.63 0.97 -3.87
CA SER A 193 8.89 -0.27 -3.65
C SER A 193 7.75 -0.43 -4.67
N TYR A 194 7.80 -1.49 -5.47
CA TYR A 194 6.66 -1.86 -6.32
C TYR A 194 5.52 -2.46 -5.51
N ALA A 195 5.82 -3.03 -4.35
CA ALA A 195 4.82 -3.47 -3.38
C ALA A 195 3.96 -2.30 -2.86
N ASP A 196 4.53 -1.10 -2.70
CA ASP A 196 3.76 0.11 -2.37
C ASP A 196 2.80 0.50 -3.50
N LEU A 197 3.22 0.35 -4.76
CA LEU A 197 2.36 0.64 -5.91
C LEU A 197 1.20 -0.36 -6.00
N ALA A 198 1.47 -1.65 -5.74
CA ALA A 198 0.45 -2.68 -5.66
C ALA A 198 -0.51 -2.41 -4.48
N ALA A 199 0.01 -2.00 -3.31
CA ALA A 199 -0.79 -1.61 -2.15
C ALA A 199 -1.71 -0.41 -2.47
N ASN A 200 -1.19 0.63 -3.10
CA ASN A 200 -1.97 1.80 -3.53
C ASN A 200 -3.10 1.38 -4.49
N PHE A 201 -2.78 0.52 -5.46
CA PHE A 201 -3.75 0.03 -6.45
C PHE A 201 -4.84 -0.86 -5.81
N ASN A 202 -4.46 -1.82 -4.96
CA ASN A 202 -5.44 -2.65 -4.25
C ASN A 202 -6.26 -1.83 -3.24
N GLY A 203 -5.68 -0.79 -2.63
CA GLY A 203 -6.40 0.19 -1.82
C GLY A 203 -7.47 0.94 -2.60
N MET A 204 -7.18 1.38 -3.84
CA MET A 204 -8.18 1.99 -4.72
C MET A 204 -9.39 1.07 -4.94
N ARG A 205 -9.14 -0.23 -5.17
CA ARG A 205 -10.19 -1.25 -5.32
C ARG A 205 -11.00 -1.42 -4.04
N PHE A 206 -10.33 -1.49 -2.90
CA PHE A 206 -10.95 -1.54 -1.58
C PHE A 206 -11.95 -0.40 -1.36
N TRP A 207 -11.56 0.84 -1.68
CA TRP A 207 -12.44 2.00 -1.53
C TRP A 207 -13.62 2.00 -2.51
N ASN A 208 -13.43 1.50 -3.74
CA ASN A 208 -14.51 1.32 -4.71
C ASN A 208 -15.59 0.35 -4.19
N HIS A 209 -15.17 -0.70 -3.48
CA HIS A 209 -16.08 -1.75 -3.02
C HIS A 209 -16.95 -1.38 -1.81
N PHE A 210 -16.74 -0.22 -1.17
CA PHE A 210 -17.67 0.24 -0.12
C PHE A 210 -19.08 0.40 -0.64
N LEU A 211 -19.24 1.13 -1.74
CA LEU A 211 -20.54 1.35 -2.39
C LEU A 211 -20.69 0.58 -3.71
N GLN A 212 -19.59 0.09 -4.29
CA GLN A 212 -19.56 -0.67 -5.56
C GLN A 212 -20.43 -0.01 -6.66
N LYS A 213 -20.33 1.32 -6.81
CA LYS A 213 -21.08 2.07 -7.85
C LYS A 213 -20.51 1.87 -9.26
N SER A 214 -19.36 1.20 -9.37
CA SER A 214 -18.69 0.83 -10.61
C SER A 214 -18.08 -0.55 -10.46
N ASP A 215 -17.97 -1.28 -11.57
CA ASP A 215 -17.23 -2.54 -11.60
C ASP A 215 -15.77 -2.32 -11.17
N ASP A 216 -15.18 -3.34 -10.56
CA ASP A 216 -13.76 -3.39 -10.28
C ASP A 216 -12.99 -3.19 -11.59
N ILE A 217 -11.90 -2.42 -11.51
CA ILE A 217 -11.04 -2.13 -12.64
C ILE A 217 -10.37 -3.39 -13.24
N LEU A 218 -10.32 -4.49 -12.48
CA LEU A 218 -9.89 -5.81 -12.95
C LEU A 218 -10.99 -6.60 -13.66
N GLY A 219 -12.23 -6.09 -13.66
CA GLY A 219 -13.43 -6.71 -14.23
C GLY A 219 -14.47 -7.06 -13.15
N SER A 220 -15.74 -7.15 -13.56
CA SER A 220 -16.89 -7.36 -12.66
C SER A 220 -16.83 -8.65 -11.84
N GLN A 221 -16.08 -9.66 -12.31
CA GLN A 221 -15.80 -10.88 -11.54
C GLN A 221 -15.00 -10.63 -10.25
N HIS A 222 -14.34 -9.47 -10.14
CA HIS A 222 -13.61 -9.03 -8.95
C HIS A 222 -14.41 -8.07 -8.06
N ASN A 223 -15.71 -7.86 -8.32
CA ASN A 223 -16.57 -7.09 -7.43
C ASN A 223 -16.74 -7.82 -6.09
N LEU A 224 -16.30 -7.17 -5.02
CA LEU A 224 -16.38 -7.72 -3.66
C LEU A 224 -17.45 -7.04 -2.81
N GLY A 225 -17.86 -5.83 -3.19
CA GLY A 225 -18.88 -5.04 -2.52
C GLY A 225 -20.29 -5.24 -3.10
N PRO A 226 -21.23 -4.34 -2.77
CA PRO A 226 -21.07 -3.24 -1.82
C PRO A 226 -20.94 -3.74 -0.38
N TYR A 227 -20.03 -3.15 0.39
CA TYR A 227 -19.89 -3.41 1.84
C TYR A 227 -20.92 -2.66 2.67
N VAL A 228 -21.40 -1.54 2.16
CA VAL A 228 -22.40 -0.69 2.80
C VAL A 228 -23.50 -0.39 1.78
N VAL A 229 -24.76 -0.47 2.23
CA VAL A 229 -25.94 -0.19 1.40
C VAL A 229 -26.79 0.87 2.06
N CYS A 230 -27.46 1.71 1.25
CA CYS A 230 -28.46 2.64 1.73
C CYS A 230 -29.85 1.99 1.70
N ARG A 231 -30.51 1.84 2.85
CA ARG A 231 -31.85 1.26 2.95
C ARG A 231 -32.73 2.14 3.82
N LYS A 232 -33.88 2.55 3.29
CA LYS A 232 -34.86 3.41 3.99
C LYS A 232 -34.24 4.68 4.61
N GLY A 233 -33.25 5.25 3.92
CA GLY A 233 -32.54 6.45 4.37
C GLY A 233 -31.47 6.21 5.44
N GLN A 234 -31.12 4.96 5.75
CA GLN A 234 -30.07 4.60 6.69
C GLN A 234 -28.97 3.77 6.01
N TRP A 235 -27.72 4.03 6.40
CA TRP A 235 -26.60 3.17 6.01
C TRP A 235 -26.70 1.85 6.77
N GLU A 236 -26.52 0.73 6.08
CA GLU A 236 -26.47 -0.60 6.68
C GLU A 236 -25.24 -1.34 6.16
N LYS A 237 -24.54 -2.09 7.04
CA LYS A 237 -23.55 -3.08 6.59
C LYS A 237 -24.23 -4.12 5.71
N ASN A 238 -23.56 -4.57 4.66
CA ASN A 238 -24.02 -5.70 3.88
C ASN A 238 -23.59 -7.02 4.56
N PRO A 239 -24.51 -7.78 5.19
CA PRO A 239 -24.14 -9.00 5.90
C PRO A 239 -23.64 -10.11 4.97
N GLU A 240 -23.97 -10.05 3.68
CA GLU A 240 -23.54 -11.04 2.68
C GLU A 240 -22.11 -10.78 2.19
N ARG A 241 -21.56 -9.59 2.45
CA ARG A 241 -20.25 -9.13 1.98
C ARG A 241 -19.47 -8.50 3.13
N PRO A 242 -19.02 -9.27 4.15
CA PRO A 242 -18.18 -8.73 5.21
C PRO A 242 -16.82 -8.30 4.66
N LEU A 243 -16.19 -7.31 5.30
CA LEU A 243 -14.82 -6.91 4.97
C LEU A 243 -13.84 -8.03 5.31
N ASP A 244 -13.01 -8.40 4.34
CA ASP A 244 -11.91 -9.34 4.53
C ASP A 244 -10.70 -8.92 3.68
N PHE A 245 -9.60 -8.61 4.36
CA PHE A 245 -8.38 -8.09 3.74
C PHE A 245 -7.63 -9.11 2.90
N ARG A 246 -7.89 -10.40 3.09
CA ARG A 246 -7.34 -11.46 2.23
C ARG A 246 -7.75 -11.30 0.75
N ASN A 247 -8.80 -10.53 0.47
CA ASN A 247 -9.22 -10.25 -0.90
C ASN A 247 -8.38 -9.17 -1.62
N TYR A 248 -7.61 -8.39 -0.86
CA TYR A 248 -6.85 -7.24 -1.37
C TYR A 248 -5.35 -7.39 -1.21
N ILE A 249 -4.93 -8.10 -0.16
CA ILE A 249 -3.53 -8.39 0.11
C ILE A 249 -3.15 -9.63 -0.69
N ASP A 250 -2.13 -9.50 -1.54
CA ASP A 250 -1.64 -10.55 -2.41
C ASP A 250 -0.11 -10.48 -2.53
N PRO A 251 0.55 -11.46 -3.19
CA PRO A 251 2.00 -11.49 -3.29
C PRO A 251 2.62 -10.28 -3.98
N ALA A 252 1.88 -9.45 -4.72
CA ALA A 252 2.44 -8.24 -5.32
C ALA A 252 2.82 -7.20 -4.26
N MET A 253 2.32 -7.35 -3.03
CA MET A 253 2.63 -6.50 -1.87
C MET A 253 3.79 -7.04 -1.01
N GLN A 254 4.42 -8.15 -1.40
CA GLN A 254 5.63 -8.70 -0.79
C GLN A 254 6.87 -8.21 -1.54
N GLU A 255 7.84 -7.58 -0.87
CA GLU A 255 9.03 -7.02 -1.55
C GLU A 255 10.03 -8.09 -1.98
N SER A 256 9.95 -9.31 -1.42
CA SER A 256 10.69 -10.49 -1.88
C SER A 256 10.10 -11.12 -3.14
N VAL A 257 8.83 -10.84 -3.45
CA VAL A 257 8.16 -11.29 -4.68
C VAL A 257 8.17 -10.18 -5.73
N ASN A 258 7.71 -8.98 -5.36
CA ASN A 258 7.64 -7.81 -6.23
C ASN A 258 8.75 -6.81 -5.90
N CYS A 259 9.89 -7.03 -6.52
CA CYS A 259 11.18 -6.49 -6.10
C CYS A 259 11.23 -4.97 -6.05
N SER A 260 11.79 -4.43 -4.98
CA SER A 260 12.15 -3.02 -4.89
C SER A 260 13.34 -2.67 -5.78
N LYS A 261 13.35 -1.44 -6.28
CA LYS A 261 14.50 -0.82 -6.97
C LYS A 261 15.14 0.25 -6.08
N PHE A 262 16.34 0.69 -6.40
CA PHE A 262 17.13 1.57 -5.52
C PHE A 262 17.50 2.89 -6.18
N ALA A 263 17.51 3.98 -5.41
CA ALA A 263 17.88 5.30 -5.91
C ALA A 263 19.32 5.36 -6.46
N THR A 264 20.22 4.50 -5.95
CA THR A 264 21.64 4.50 -6.31
C THR A 264 22.14 3.09 -6.69
N HIS A 265 23.13 3.03 -7.59
CA HIS A 265 23.83 1.76 -7.89
C HIS A 265 24.49 1.16 -6.64
N SER A 266 25.00 2.02 -5.76
CA SER A 266 25.59 1.58 -4.49
C SER A 266 24.56 0.91 -3.59
N GLY A 267 23.32 1.42 -3.53
CA GLY A 267 22.23 0.81 -2.77
C GLY A 267 21.86 -0.56 -3.32
N ALA A 268 21.65 -0.65 -4.65
CA ALA A 268 21.37 -1.92 -5.30
C ALA A 268 22.48 -2.97 -5.09
N ARG A 269 23.74 -2.55 -5.19
CA ARG A 269 24.90 -3.43 -4.95
C ARG A 269 24.93 -3.94 -3.51
N LYS A 270 24.82 -3.05 -2.52
CA LYS A 270 24.83 -3.42 -1.10
C LYS A 270 23.70 -4.38 -0.73
N PHE A 271 22.51 -4.14 -1.26
CA PHE A 271 21.37 -5.02 -1.07
C PHE A 271 21.66 -6.43 -1.59
N LYS A 272 22.18 -6.54 -2.82
CA LYS A 272 22.57 -7.83 -3.43
C LYS A 272 23.70 -8.52 -2.65
N GLU A 273 24.71 -7.78 -2.21
CA GLU A 273 25.81 -8.29 -1.37
C GLU A 273 25.29 -8.86 -0.04
N HIS A 274 24.30 -8.21 0.57
CA HIS A 274 23.70 -8.70 1.81
C HIS A 274 22.82 -9.95 1.56
N LEU A 275 22.04 -9.99 0.49
CA LEU A 275 21.32 -11.21 0.09
C LEU A 275 22.27 -12.40 -0.12
N ALA A 276 23.42 -12.18 -0.75
CA ALA A 276 24.45 -13.21 -0.90
C ALA A 276 24.98 -13.69 0.46
N THR A 277 25.22 -12.77 1.39
CA THR A 277 25.60 -13.12 2.78
C THR A 277 24.54 -14.00 3.45
N LEU A 278 23.26 -13.64 3.33
CA LEU A 278 22.16 -14.43 3.90
C LEU A 278 22.07 -15.82 3.25
N GLN A 279 22.30 -15.91 1.94
CA GLN A 279 22.34 -17.17 1.19
C GLN A 279 23.47 -18.09 1.66
N GLU A 280 24.65 -17.54 1.96
CA GLU A 280 25.78 -18.30 2.51
C GLU A 280 25.49 -18.83 3.92
N GLN A 281 24.78 -18.03 4.74
CA GLN A 281 24.41 -18.41 6.10
C GLN A 281 23.28 -19.44 6.16
N ASN A 282 22.39 -19.45 5.16
CA ASN A 282 21.19 -20.29 5.13
C ASN A 282 21.07 -20.97 3.75
N PRO A 283 21.90 -21.99 3.45
CA PRO A 283 22.00 -22.57 2.11
C PRO A 283 20.71 -23.26 1.62
N ASP A 284 19.83 -23.67 2.54
CA ASP A 284 18.57 -24.36 2.22
C ASP A 284 17.43 -23.42 1.80
N ARG A 285 17.65 -22.10 1.88
CA ARG A 285 16.66 -21.07 1.53
C ARG A 285 17.18 -20.19 0.41
N ALA A 286 16.30 -19.80 -0.51
CA ALA A 286 16.65 -18.92 -1.63
C ALA A 286 16.56 -17.43 -1.22
N PHE A 287 17.65 -16.69 -1.38
CA PHE A 287 17.72 -15.24 -1.14
C PHE A 287 17.93 -14.50 -2.47
N THR A 288 16.87 -14.48 -3.28
CA THR A 288 16.83 -13.77 -4.56
C THR A 288 15.55 -12.96 -4.65
N CYS A 289 15.49 -12.03 -5.61
CA CYS A 289 14.24 -11.38 -5.94
C CYS A 289 14.01 -11.38 -7.47
N PRO A 290 12.85 -11.88 -7.94
CA PRO A 290 11.79 -12.47 -7.13
C PRO A 290 12.23 -13.78 -6.49
N VAL A 291 11.82 -14.04 -5.24
CA VAL A 291 12.08 -15.30 -4.53
C VAL A 291 11.47 -16.50 -5.27
N SER A 292 10.40 -16.25 -6.03
CA SER A 292 9.82 -17.18 -6.99
C SER A 292 9.32 -16.41 -8.22
N VAL A 293 9.98 -16.62 -9.36
CA VAL A 293 9.55 -16.09 -10.67
C VAL A 293 8.16 -16.60 -11.02
N GLU A 294 7.87 -17.86 -10.70
CA GLU A 294 6.55 -18.45 -10.95
C GLU A 294 5.47 -17.72 -10.14
N LEU A 295 5.69 -17.49 -8.85
CA LEU A 295 4.73 -16.77 -8.00
C LEU A 295 4.51 -15.34 -8.49
N LEU A 296 5.58 -14.64 -8.90
CA LEU A 296 5.48 -13.30 -9.48
C LEU A 296 4.60 -13.31 -10.74
N GLU A 297 4.83 -14.22 -11.68
CA GLU A 297 4.04 -14.28 -12.92
C GLU A 297 2.61 -14.73 -12.70
N GLN A 298 2.38 -15.70 -11.79
CA GLN A 298 1.02 -16.10 -11.38
C GLN A 298 0.26 -14.90 -10.79
N THR A 299 0.93 -14.11 -9.94
CA THR A 299 0.36 -12.90 -9.35
C THR A 299 0.11 -11.84 -10.43
N ALA A 300 1.04 -11.65 -11.35
CA ALA A 300 0.94 -10.63 -12.39
C ALA A 300 -0.26 -10.87 -13.32
N ARG A 301 -0.65 -12.12 -13.59
CA ARG A 301 -1.82 -12.48 -14.40
C ARG A 301 -3.12 -11.78 -13.97
N LYS A 302 -3.32 -11.60 -12.66
CA LYS A 302 -4.46 -10.85 -12.09
C LYS A 302 -4.53 -9.41 -12.62
N TYR A 303 -3.38 -8.82 -12.92
CA TYR A 303 -3.22 -7.43 -13.33
C TYR A 303 -2.99 -7.26 -14.84
N GLU A 304 -3.11 -8.32 -15.63
CA GLU A 304 -2.96 -8.29 -17.09
C GLU A 304 -4.20 -7.70 -17.79
N VAL A 305 -4.73 -6.61 -17.25
CA VAL A 305 -5.91 -5.92 -17.76
C VAL A 305 -5.46 -4.71 -18.55
N VAL A 306 -5.88 -4.64 -19.82
CA VAL A 306 -5.58 -3.53 -20.72
C VAL A 306 -6.30 -2.27 -20.23
N MET A 307 -5.57 -1.17 -20.09
CA MET A 307 -6.18 0.11 -19.77
C MET A 307 -6.62 0.82 -21.05
N PRO A 308 -7.92 1.05 -21.26
CA PRO A 308 -8.42 1.68 -22.50
C PRO A 308 -7.82 3.07 -22.77
N ASP A 309 -7.41 3.76 -21.70
CA ASP A 309 -6.85 5.10 -21.76
C ASP A 309 -5.33 5.17 -21.98
N ASP A 310 -4.63 4.03 -22.03
CA ASP A 310 -3.20 3.99 -22.32
C ASP A 310 -2.95 3.95 -23.83
N ARG A 311 -2.35 5.02 -24.38
CA ARG A 311 -2.02 5.13 -25.80
C ARG A 311 -1.05 4.05 -26.31
N ARG A 312 -0.28 3.43 -25.42
CA ARG A 312 0.65 2.34 -25.74
C ARG A 312 0.04 0.95 -25.51
N GLY A 313 -1.25 0.87 -25.15
CA GLY A 313 -1.92 -0.39 -24.86
C GLY A 313 -1.34 -1.14 -23.66
N ARG A 314 -0.65 -0.43 -22.74
CA ARG A 314 -0.06 -1.05 -21.57
C ARG A 314 -1.15 -1.52 -20.61
N ARG A 315 -0.86 -2.65 -19.98
CA ARG A 315 -1.70 -3.29 -18.96
C ARG A 315 -1.39 -2.73 -17.57
N ILE A 316 -2.18 -3.07 -16.56
CA ILE A 316 -1.97 -2.62 -15.18
C ILE A 316 -0.67 -3.18 -14.59
N ASP A 317 -0.36 -4.45 -14.86
CA ASP A 317 0.86 -5.13 -14.38
C ASP A 317 2.14 -4.37 -14.75
N HIS A 318 2.16 -3.70 -15.91
CA HIS A 318 3.27 -2.82 -16.32
C HIS A 318 3.63 -1.76 -15.28
N TRP A 319 2.67 -1.27 -14.51
CA TRP A 319 2.83 -0.13 -13.60
C TRP A 319 3.14 -0.53 -12.16
N ILE A 320 2.84 -1.76 -11.77
CA ILE A 320 2.88 -2.19 -10.38
C ILE A 320 3.70 -3.47 -10.16
N ILE A 321 4.13 -4.16 -11.22
CA ILE A 321 4.95 -5.38 -11.13
C ILE A 321 6.36 -5.11 -11.66
N ASN A 322 7.37 -5.46 -10.87
CA ASN A 322 8.76 -5.42 -11.29
C ASN A 322 9.27 -6.82 -11.67
N ARG A 323 9.48 -7.02 -12.98
CA ARG A 323 10.08 -8.25 -13.52
C ARG A 323 11.59 -8.18 -13.69
N GLU A 324 12.20 -7.01 -13.51
CA GLU A 324 13.64 -6.80 -13.69
C GLU A 324 14.44 -7.08 -12.42
N GLY A 325 13.75 -7.34 -11.29
CA GLY A 325 14.37 -7.62 -10.01
C GLY A 325 14.96 -6.37 -9.35
N ASN A 326 15.88 -6.60 -8.41
CA ASN A 326 16.52 -5.55 -7.64
C ASN A 326 17.56 -4.79 -8.48
N GLU A 327 17.19 -3.65 -9.03
CA GLU A 327 18.10 -2.80 -9.81
C GLU A 327 18.05 -1.34 -9.37
N LYS A 328 18.91 -0.50 -9.95
CA LYS A 328 18.76 0.95 -9.79
C LYS A 328 17.49 1.42 -10.51
N VAL A 329 16.67 2.22 -9.84
CA VAL A 329 15.49 2.85 -10.44
C VAL A 329 15.89 3.86 -11.53
N SER A 330 15.20 3.81 -12.66
CA SER A 330 15.35 4.82 -13.70
C SER A 330 14.39 5.98 -13.44
N TYR A 331 14.92 7.19 -13.23
CA TYR A 331 14.02 8.34 -13.03
C TYR A 331 13.30 8.75 -14.31
N PHE A 332 13.90 8.51 -15.47
CA PHE A 332 13.41 8.98 -16.77
C PHE A 332 12.82 7.87 -17.66
N ASN A 333 13.27 6.62 -17.50
CA ASN A 333 12.90 5.52 -18.40
C ASN A 333 12.11 4.40 -17.71
N GLU A 334 11.71 4.58 -16.46
CA GLU A 334 10.79 3.65 -15.80
C GLU A 334 9.36 3.97 -16.28
N PHE A 335 8.72 3.00 -16.91
CA PHE A 335 7.33 2.96 -17.39
C PHE A 335 6.98 3.56 -18.77
#